data_AF-A0A1F8APG4-F1
#
_entry.id   AF-A0A1F8APG4-F1
#
_cell.length_a   1.000
_cell.length_b   1.000
_cell.length_c   1.000
_cell.angle_alpha   90.00
_cell.angle_beta   90.00
_cell.angle_gamma   90.00
#
_symmetry.space_group_name_H-M   'P 1'
#
loop_
_entity.id
_entity.type
_entity.pdbx_description
1 polymer ?
#
loop_
_entity_poly.entity_id
_entity_poly.type
_entity_poly.pdbx_seq_one_letter_code
_entity_poly.pdbx_strand_id
1 'polypeptide(L)'
;MKDGETKSDLRSKLIRIKQTNIGNYKGVEYISTLSETAQTEWVYSREVFLINDNYDTVRIQGSPNNVEVVNKSEWKTAYQQIDEANLPIFRDLVNSISL
;
A
#
# COMPACT_ATOMS: atom_id res chain seq x y z
N MET A 1 -2.29 -21.08 4.77
CA MET A 1 -2.23 -19.85 3.96
C MET A 1 -3.63 -19.25 3.97
N LYS A 2 -3.79 -17.98 4.33
CA LYS A 2 -5.06 -17.27 4.20
C LYS A 2 -5.08 -16.55 2.85
N ASP A 3 -6.27 -16.38 2.28
CA ASP A 3 -6.49 -15.69 1.01
C ASP A 3 -5.72 -14.36 0.92
N GLY A 4 -4.99 -14.15 -0.18
CA GLY A 4 -4.46 -12.85 -0.59
C GLY A 4 -3.03 -12.48 -0.15
N GLU A 5 -2.31 -13.35 0.57
CA GLU A 5 -0.92 -13.08 0.97
C GLU A 5 0.09 -13.68 -0.04
N THR A 6 0.84 -12.83 -0.76
CA THR A 6 1.98 -13.28 -1.58
C THR A 6 3.29 -12.96 -0.87
N LYS A 7 4.13 -13.97 -0.59
CA LYS A 7 5.50 -13.71 -0.08
C LYS A 7 6.46 -13.65 -1.27
N SER A 8 7.11 -12.51 -1.45
CA SER A 8 8.36 -12.42 -2.21
C SER A 8 9.53 -12.41 -1.24
N ASP A 9 10.54 -13.22 -1.57
CA ASP A 9 11.66 -13.63 -0.75
C ASP A 9 12.84 -12.63 -0.75
N LEU A 10 12.83 -11.60 -1.59
CA LEU A 10 13.90 -10.59 -1.60
C LEU A 10 13.34 -9.16 -1.83
N ARG A 11 13.70 -8.26 -0.92
CA ARG A 11 13.58 -6.77 -0.95
C ARG A 11 12.23 -6.07 -0.77
N SER A 12 11.07 -6.69 -0.94
CA SER A 12 9.81 -6.02 -0.58
C SER A 12 8.70 -7.04 -0.49
N LYS A 13 7.94 -7.04 0.61
CA LYS A 13 6.75 -7.90 0.68
C LYS A 13 5.56 -7.14 0.10
N LEU A 14 4.92 -7.75 -0.89
CA LEU A 14 3.58 -7.40 -1.36
C LEU A 14 2.58 -8.11 -0.46
N ILE A 15 2.00 -7.39 0.50
CA ILE A 15 1.36 -8.04 1.63
C ILE A 15 -0.12 -8.27 1.39
N ARG A 16 -0.78 -7.31 0.74
CA ARG A 16 -2.21 -7.37 0.45
C ARG A 16 -2.41 -6.97 -0.99
N ILE A 17 -3.22 -7.72 -1.72
CA ILE A 17 -3.70 -7.36 -3.05
C ILE A 17 -5.22 -7.50 -3.00
N LYS A 18 -5.93 -6.41 -3.22
CA LYS A 18 -7.39 -6.38 -3.28
C LYS A 18 -7.81 -5.78 -4.62
N GLN A 19 -8.71 -6.44 -5.33
CA GLN A 19 -9.33 -5.82 -6.51
C GLN A 19 -10.09 -4.56 -6.10
N THR A 20 -9.95 -3.50 -6.88
CA THR A 20 -10.60 -2.20 -6.64
C THR A 20 -11.03 -1.57 -7.95
N ASN A 21 -12.15 -0.84 -7.92
CA ASN A 21 -12.72 -0.18 -9.08
C ASN A 21 -13.20 1.23 -8.67
N ILE A 22 -13.00 2.21 -9.54
CA ILE A 22 -13.52 3.58 -9.39
C ILE A 22 -14.07 4.00 -10.75
N GLY A 23 -15.38 4.22 -10.85
CA GLY A 23 -16.02 4.49 -12.14
C GLY A 23 -15.77 3.35 -13.14
N ASN A 24 -15.29 3.69 -14.35
CA ASN A 24 -14.90 2.73 -15.39
C ASN A 24 -13.47 2.19 -15.24
N TYR A 25 -12.72 2.66 -14.24
CA TYR A 25 -11.36 2.19 -13.99
C TYR A 25 -11.35 0.96 -13.10
N LYS A 26 -10.52 -0.03 -13.44
CA LYS A 26 -10.37 -1.31 -12.73
C LYS A 26 -8.91 -1.55 -12.39
N GLY A 27 -8.66 -2.23 -11.27
CA GLY A 27 -7.30 -2.60 -10.94
C GLY A 27 -7.15 -3.17 -9.54
N VAL A 28 -6.04 -2.82 -8.89
CA VAL A 28 -5.64 -3.41 -7.61
C VAL A 28 -5.20 -2.37 -6.62
N GLU A 29 -5.53 -2.62 -5.37
CA GLU A 29 -4.94 -1.96 -4.23
C GLU A 29 -3.97 -2.91 -3.55
N TYR A 30 -2.77 -2.41 -3.23
CA TYR A 30 -1.77 -3.21 -2.55
C TYR A 30 -0.92 -2.43 -1.56
N ILE A 31 -0.26 -3.20 -0.66
CA ILE A 31 0.75 -2.68 0.26
C ILE A 31 2.10 -3.30 -0.11
N SER A 32 3.10 -2.46 -0.27
CA SER A 32 4.51 -2.86 -0.38
C SER A 32 5.30 -2.32 0.81
N THR A 33 6.11 -3.18 1.41
CA THR A 33 7.08 -2.80 2.45
C THR A 33 8.46 -2.61 1.83
N LEU A 34 9.27 -1.70 2.39
CA LEU A 34 10.67 -1.54 1.96
C LEU A 34 11.51 -2.76 2.36
N SER A 35 12.68 -2.86 1.73
CA SER A 35 13.70 -3.85 2.08
C SER A 35 14.21 -3.63 3.49
N GLU A 36 14.54 -4.73 4.18
CA GLU A 36 15.30 -4.74 5.44
C GLU A 36 16.63 -3.97 5.39
N THR A 37 17.12 -3.67 4.19
CA THR A 37 18.40 -2.98 3.95
C THR A 37 18.26 -1.51 3.53
N ALA A 38 17.04 -0.97 3.48
CA ALA A 38 16.82 0.42 3.10
C ALA A 38 17.37 1.38 4.17
N GLN A 39 18.17 2.36 3.76
CA GLN A 39 18.82 3.36 4.64
C GLN A 39 18.02 4.68 4.77
N THR A 40 16.85 4.78 4.12
CA THR A 40 16.00 5.99 4.04
C THR A 40 14.54 5.61 4.27
N GLU A 41 13.74 6.38 5.01
CA GLU A 41 12.49 5.84 5.59
C GLU A 41 11.19 6.31 4.91
N TRP A 42 10.51 5.36 4.24
CA TRP A 42 9.07 5.10 4.36
C TRP A 42 8.89 3.65 4.81
N VAL A 43 8.15 3.37 5.89
CA VAL A 43 8.02 2.01 6.43
C VAL A 43 7.27 1.07 5.46
N TYR A 44 6.32 1.63 4.73
CA TYR A 44 5.55 0.96 3.68
C TYR A 44 4.97 2.01 2.72
N SER A 45 4.44 1.54 1.60
CA SER A 45 3.54 2.30 0.74
C SER A 45 2.26 1.50 0.49
N ARG A 46 1.13 2.18 0.53
CA ARG A 46 -0.16 1.69 0.05
C ARG A 46 -0.44 2.34 -1.30
N GLU A 47 -0.85 1.53 -2.27
CA GLU A 47 -1.07 1.98 -3.62
C GLU A 47 -2.39 1.46 -4.17
N VAL A 48 -3.11 2.31 -4.89
CA VAL A 48 -4.20 1.93 -5.79
C VAL A 48 -3.71 2.19 -7.21
N PHE A 49 -3.63 1.13 -8.01
CA PHE A 49 -3.31 1.20 -9.43
C PHE A 49 -4.52 0.77 -10.23
N LEU A 50 -4.94 1.63 -11.16
CA LEU A 50 -6.15 1.48 -11.94
C LEU A 50 -5.89 1.76 -13.42
N ILE A 51 -6.62 1.05 -14.29
CA ILE A 51 -6.59 1.23 -15.74
C ILE A 51 -8.02 1.19 -16.31
N ASN A 52 -8.32 1.97 -17.33
CA ASN A 52 -9.58 1.92 -18.07
C ASN A 52 -9.43 1.22 -19.44
N ASP A 53 -10.52 1.08 -20.19
CA ASP A 53 -10.52 0.42 -21.50
C ASP A 53 -9.75 1.19 -22.59
N ASN A 54 -9.45 2.47 -22.36
CA ASN A 54 -8.61 3.31 -23.22
C ASN A 54 -7.11 3.25 -22.85
N TYR A 55 -6.74 2.43 -21.86
CA TYR A 55 -5.40 2.36 -21.28
C TYR A 55 -4.95 3.61 -20.52
N ASP A 56 -5.86 4.50 -20.15
CA ASP A 56 -5.55 5.57 -19.19
C ASP A 56 -5.30 4.95 -17.82
N THR A 57 -4.29 5.46 -17.10
CA THR A 57 -3.90 4.93 -15.80
C THR A 57 -4.07 5.95 -14.70
N VAL A 58 -4.54 5.49 -13.54
CA VAL A 58 -4.61 6.27 -12.31
C VAL A 58 -3.82 5.53 -11.24
N ARG A 59 -2.87 6.24 -10.64
CA ARG A 59 -2.04 5.72 -9.54
C ARG A 59 -2.18 6.64 -8.33
N ILE A 60 -2.68 6.10 -7.23
CA ILE A 60 -2.84 6.80 -5.95
C ILE A 60 -1.91 6.13 -4.96
N GLN A 61 -1.02 6.90 -4.34
CA GLN A 61 0.00 6.36 -3.41
C GLN A 61 -0.05 7.11 -2.09
N GLY A 62 -0.04 6.35 -0.99
CA GLY A 62 0.17 6.85 0.37
C GLY A 62 1.41 6.23 0.98
N SER A 63 2.33 7.06 1.47
CA SER A 63 3.58 6.64 2.09
C SER A 63 3.91 7.55 3.28
N PRO A 64 3.55 7.14 4.51
CA PRO A 64 3.85 7.91 5.70
C PRO A 64 5.37 8.06 5.87
N ASN A 65 5.85 9.30 6.01
CA ASN A 65 7.28 9.64 6.05
C ASN A 65 7.79 10.13 7.40
N ASN A 66 6.89 10.36 8.36
CA ASN A 66 7.20 10.88 9.70
C ASN A 66 6.77 9.91 10.80
N VAL A 67 6.85 8.60 10.56
CA VAL A 67 6.41 7.61 11.53
C VAL A 67 7.62 6.90 12.13
N GLU A 68 7.85 7.15 13.42
CA GLU A 68 8.94 6.55 14.16
C GLU A 68 8.68 5.05 14.36
N VAL A 69 9.58 4.21 13.83
CA VAL A 69 9.59 2.78 14.13
C VAL A 69 10.31 2.59 15.45
N VAL A 70 9.55 2.63 16.55
CA VAL A 70 10.07 2.54 17.93
C VAL A 70 10.91 1.27 18.17
N ASN A 71 10.58 0.15 17.51
CA ASN A 71 11.34 -1.08 17.59
C ASN A 71 11.72 -1.61 16.19
N LYS A 72 12.96 -1.34 15.75
CA LYS A 72 13.48 -1.79 14.46
C LYS A 72 13.48 -3.31 14.28
N SER A 73 13.51 -4.09 15.37
CA SER A 73 13.41 -5.56 15.29
C SER A 73 12.00 -6.06 14.95
N GLU A 74 10.98 -5.21 15.18
CA GLU A 74 9.56 -5.47 14.91
C GLU A 74 9.06 -4.72 13.67
N TRP A 75 9.97 -4.24 12.81
CA TRP A 75 9.61 -3.47 11.61
C TRP A 75 8.57 -4.21 10.72
N LYS A 76 8.60 -5.55 10.71
CA LYS A 76 7.65 -6.42 10.00
C LYS A 76 6.22 -6.33 10.51
N THR A 77 6.01 -5.88 11.75
CA THR A 77 4.67 -5.67 12.34
C THR A 77 4.37 -4.19 12.51
N ALA A 78 5.40 -3.33 12.56
CA ALA A 78 5.25 -1.89 12.64
C ALA A 78 4.39 -1.33 11.50
N TYR A 79 4.58 -1.76 10.25
CA TYR A 79 3.78 -1.25 9.13
C TYR A 79 2.27 -1.48 9.32
N GLN A 80 1.85 -2.56 10.01
CA GLN A 80 0.43 -2.88 10.18
C GLN A 80 -0.26 -1.84 11.05
N GLN A 81 0.37 -1.47 12.18
CA GLN A 81 -0.16 -0.46 13.09
C GLN A 81 -0.23 0.91 12.40
N ILE A 82 0.81 1.25 11.63
CA ILE A 82 0.86 2.52 10.89
C ILE A 82 -0.21 2.54 9.80
N ASP A 83 -0.36 1.44 9.06
CA ASP A 83 -1.38 1.28 8.04
C ASP A 83 -2.79 1.38 8.63
N GLU A 84 -3.08 0.68 9.72
CA GLU A 84 -4.38 0.74 10.40
C GLU A 84 -4.71 2.16 10.88
N ALA A 85 -3.73 2.89 11.42
CA ALA A 85 -3.91 4.28 11.86
C ALA A 85 -4.17 5.26 10.70
N ASN A 86 -3.58 5.02 9.52
CA ASN A 86 -3.67 5.92 8.36
C ASN A 86 -4.72 5.47 7.32
N LEU A 87 -5.26 4.26 7.44
CA LEU A 87 -6.22 3.69 6.51
C LEU A 87 -7.47 4.58 6.32
N PRO A 88 -8.09 5.16 7.35
CA PRO A 88 -9.25 6.04 7.16
C PRO A 88 -8.93 7.22 6.24
N ILE A 89 -7.80 7.90 6.47
CA ILE A 89 -7.36 9.06 5.67
C ILE A 89 -7.12 8.66 4.22
N PHE A 90 -6.46 7.51 4.00
CA PHE A 90 -6.24 7.00 2.65
C PHE A 90 -7.56 6.66 1.93
N ARG A 91 -8.52 6.08 2.66
CA ARG A 91 -9.85 5.77 2.11
C ARG A 91 -10.63 7.02 1.76
N ASP A 92 -10.60 8.05 2.60
CA ASP A 92 -11.28 9.31 2.33
C ASP A 92 -10.73 9.95 1.05
N LEU A 93 -9.40 9.94 0.87
CA LEU A 93 -8.77 10.40 -0.36
C LEU A 93 -9.25 9.58 -1.58
N VAL A 94 -9.17 8.25 -1.52
CA VAL A 94 -9.59 7.38 -2.63
C VAL A 94 -11.07 7.58 -2.97
N ASN A 95 -11.93 7.69 -1.95
CA ASN A 95 -13.37 7.87 -2.12
C ASN A 95 -13.75 9.29 -2.62
N SER A 96 -12.88 10.28 -2.42
CA SER A 96 -13.11 11.65 -2.93
C SER A 96 -12.90 11.76 -4.44
N ILE A 97 -12.26 10.78 -5.06
CA ILE A 97 -11.93 10.77 -6.49
C ILE A 97 -13.18 10.40 -7.29
N SER A 98 -13.61 11.30 -8.17
CA SER A 98 -14.70 11.08 -9.13
C SER A 98 -14.10 10.95 -10.53
N LEU A 99 -14.23 9.76 -11.13
CA LEU A 99 -13.67 9.38 -12.44
C LEU A 99 -14.74 8.75 -13.33
#